data_AF-A0A536DP90-F1
#
_entry.id   AF-A0A536DP90-F1
#
_cell.length_a   1.000
_cell.length_b   1.000
_cell.length_c   1.000
_cell.angle_alpha   90.00
_cell.angle_beta   90.00
_cell.angle_gamma   90.00
#
_symmetry.space_group_name_H-M   'P 1'
#
loop_
_entity.id
_entity.type
_entity.pdbx_description
1 polymer ?
#
loop_
_entity_poly.entity_id
_entity_poly.type
_entity_poly.pdbx_seq_one_letter_code
_entity_poly.pdbx_strand_id
1 'polypeptide(L)'
;MTGSFARFVPPLGVAVVLLVLAIGFGPLLHLPSMVILNTMLALIILGCLAVAAYLFVVCNRKFAAAGTVVMALALWSAFYLSSQAAPWAVWTVLFFVAVALIAYDTAQDTARKSWWPLALVRVFFGWAWIDNAQDHFRVGNWFVGDGGGFAQTASGAAGRPATYFLDPLYQGFLRGAVTPNADAWAGVTACGELAFGLMLALGFLTPVAAWLSLWQSSNYILMKGFLSHGAYTDKVFFIADLAVMLTGAGLVYGLDASLQHHVPAWFAKWFMGLVDVERVGAEASRLGRISPQPT
;
A
#
# COMPACT_ATOMS: atom_id res chain seq x y z
N MET A 1 26.13 1.85 -13.61
CA MET A 1 25.36 1.40 -12.43
C MET A 1 24.59 2.52 -11.72
N THR A 2 24.76 3.80 -12.10
CA THR A 2 24.12 4.97 -11.46
C THR A 2 22.66 5.23 -11.86
N GLY A 3 22.14 4.58 -12.90
CA GLY A 3 20.77 4.81 -13.40
C GLY A 3 19.66 4.08 -12.63
N SER A 4 19.96 3.00 -11.88
CA SER A 4 18.93 2.16 -11.25
C SER A 4 18.36 2.74 -9.96
N PHE A 5 19.20 3.37 -9.12
CA PHE A 5 18.76 3.90 -7.83
C PHE A 5 17.98 5.21 -7.93
N ALA A 6 18.28 6.04 -8.94
CA ALA A 6 17.66 7.35 -9.12
C ALA A 6 16.14 7.28 -9.29
N ARG A 7 15.61 6.15 -9.78
CA ARG A 7 14.18 5.95 -10.01
C ARG A 7 13.36 5.76 -8.72
N PHE A 8 14.01 5.39 -7.61
CA PHE A 8 13.34 5.16 -6.33
C PHE A 8 13.31 6.39 -5.43
N VAL A 9 14.16 7.38 -5.68
CA VAL A 9 14.28 8.59 -4.86
C VAL A 9 13.02 9.46 -4.90
N PRO A 10 12.40 9.73 -6.08
CA PRO A 10 11.19 10.54 -6.10
C PRO A 10 10.01 9.89 -5.35
N PRO A 11 9.67 8.59 -5.54
CA PRO A 11 8.65 7.92 -4.73
C PRO A 11 8.97 7.89 -3.24
N LEU A 12 10.25 7.75 -2.86
CA LEU A 12 10.68 7.87 -1.47
C LEU A 12 10.35 9.25 -0.91
N GLY A 13 10.63 10.32 -1.66
CA GLY A 13 10.29 11.69 -1.26
C GLY A 13 8.80 11.86 -1.01
N VAL A 14 7.95 11.31 -1.89
CA VAL A 14 6.49 11.30 -1.69
C VAL A 14 6.11 10.52 -0.43
N ALA A 15 6.65 9.31 -0.25
CA ALA A 15 6.37 8.47 0.92
C ALA A 15 6.76 9.18 2.22
N VAL A 16 7.93 9.83 2.27
CA VAL A 16 8.38 10.61 3.44
C VAL A 16 7.42 11.75 3.74
N VAL A 17 6.98 12.51 2.72
CA VAL A 17 5.99 13.59 2.92
C VAL A 17 4.68 13.02 3.47
N LEU A 18 4.18 11.92 2.92
CA LEU A 18 2.96 11.27 3.39
C LEU A 18 3.09 10.76 4.84
N LEU A 19 4.24 10.18 5.20
CA LEU A 19 4.52 9.73 6.57
C LEU A 19 4.60 10.91 7.53
N VAL A 20 5.30 11.98 7.18
CA VAL A 20 5.39 13.19 8.02
C VAL A 20 4.00 13.81 8.22
N LEU A 21 3.18 13.85 7.17
CA LEU A 21 1.80 14.32 7.28
C LEU A 21 0.96 13.39 8.15
N ALA A 22 1.04 12.07 7.99
CA ALA A 22 0.26 11.11 8.77
C ALA A 22 0.67 11.09 10.26
N ILE A 23 1.97 11.03 10.54
CA ILE A 23 2.56 11.05 11.89
C ILE A 23 2.35 12.43 12.54
N GLY A 24 2.38 13.50 11.75
CA GLY A 24 2.11 14.85 12.21
C GLY A 24 0.62 15.04 12.54
N PHE A 25 -0.27 14.83 11.57
CA PHE A 25 -1.69 15.18 11.72
C PHE A 25 -2.47 14.28 12.69
N GLY A 26 -2.22 12.97 12.73
CA GLY A 26 -3.06 12.06 13.53
C GLY A 26 -2.93 12.29 15.06
N PRO A 27 -1.74 12.09 15.64
CA PRO A 27 -1.50 12.25 17.07
C PRO A 27 -1.61 13.70 17.57
N LEU A 28 -1.22 14.71 16.77
CA LEU A 28 -1.31 16.12 17.21
C LEU A 28 -2.76 16.60 17.38
N LEU A 29 -3.69 16.04 16.60
CA LEU A 29 -5.10 16.43 16.65
C LEU A 29 -5.91 15.60 17.67
N HIS A 30 -5.30 14.62 18.35
CA HIS A 30 -5.95 13.73 19.32
C HIS A 30 -7.28 13.17 18.80
N LEU A 31 -7.34 12.86 17.49
CA LEU A 31 -8.57 12.38 16.87
C LEU A 31 -8.83 10.94 17.32
N PRO A 32 -10.08 10.58 17.67
CA PRO A 32 -10.41 9.21 17.99
C PRO A 32 -10.13 8.27 16.82
N SER A 33 -9.64 7.06 17.11
CA SER A 33 -9.28 6.04 16.11
C SER A 33 -10.41 5.78 15.10
N MET A 34 -11.65 5.73 15.57
CA MET A 34 -12.86 5.54 14.77
C MET A 34 -13.14 6.70 13.81
N VAL A 35 -12.82 7.95 14.20
CA VAL A 35 -12.96 9.11 13.32
C VAL A 35 -11.92 9.04 12.21
N ILE A 36 -10.68 8.68 12.54
CA ILE A 36 -9.60 8.50 11.58
C ILE A 36 -9.98 7.41 10.56
N LEU A 37 -10.42 6.24 11.04
CA LEU A 37 -10.80 5.11 10.18
C LEU A 37 -11.95 5.44 9.23
N ASN A 38 -13.06 5.99 9.75
CA ASN A 38 -14.21 6.32 8.91
C ASN A 38 -13.87 7.40 7.87
N THR A 39 -13.06 8.39 8.26
CA THR A 39 -12.59 9.43 7.34
C THR A 39 -11.72 8.82 6.25
N MET A 40 -10.77 7.96 6.62
CA MET A 40 -9.88 7.31 5.67
C MET A 40 -10.64 6.39 4.71
N LEU A 41 -11.59 5.59 5.20
CA LEU A 41 -12.45 4.75 4.36
C LEU A 41 -13.24 5.58 3.35
N ALA A 42 -13.83 6.70 3.79
CA ALA A 42 -14.54 7.60 2.89
C ALA A 42 -13.61 8.18 1.81
N LEU A 43 -12.42 8.66 2.19
CA LEU A 43 -11.42 9.19 1.25
C LEU A 43 -10.93 8.13 0.27
N ILE A 44 -10.69 6.90 0.74
CA ILE A 44 -10.29 5.77 -0.10
C ILE A 44 -11.40 5.42 -1.10
N ILE A 45 -12.65 5.31 -0.65
CA ILE A 45 -13.78 5.01 -1.53
C ILE A 45 -13.92 6.10 -2.60
N LEU A 46 -13.88 7.38 -2.19
CA LEU A 46 -13.92 8.51 -3.12
C LEU A 46 -12.73 8.50 -4.09
N GLY A 47 -11.54 8.17 -3.60
CA GLY A 47 -10.33 8.01 -4.42
C GLY A 47 -10.48 6.91 -5.47
N CYS A 48 -10.98 5.74 -5.08
CA CYS A 48 -11.29 4.65 -6.01
C CYS A 48 -12.30 5.08 -7.07
N LEU A 49 -13.36 5.81 -6.69
CA LEU A 49 -14.36 6.31 -7.65
C LEU A 49 -13.75 7.35 -8.61
N ALA A 50 -12.88 8.23 -8.12
CA ALA A 50 -12.18 9.21 -8.95
C ALA A 50 -11.22 8.52 -9.94
N VAL A 51 -10.45 7.52 -9.48
CA VAL A 51 -9.58 6.72 -10.35
C VAL A 51 -10.40 5.95 -11.38
N ALA A 52 -11.51 5.34 -10.98
CA ALA A 52 -12.41 4.64 -11.91
C ALA A 52 -12.96 5.58 -12.99
N ALA A 53 -13.40 6.78 -12.61
CA ALA A 53 -13.86 7.80 -13.55
C ALA A 53 -12.74 8.21 -14.52
N TYR A 54 -11.51 8.41 -14.03
CA TYR A 54 -10.36 8.73 -14.87
C TYR A 54 -10.03 7.60 -15.85
N LEU A 55 -10.00 6.35 -15.38
CA LEU A 55 -9.76 5.17 -16.20
C LEU A 55 -10.83 5.03 -17.30
N PHE A 56 -12.09 5.30 -16.98
CA PHE A 56 -13.19 5.22 -17.93
C PHE A 56 -13.15 6.35 -18.97
N VAL A 57 -13.05 7.60 -18.52
CA VAL A 57 -13.18 8.80 -19.36
C VAL A 57 -11.90 9.10 -20.15
N VAL A 58 -10.74 8.99 -19.50
CA VAL A 58 -9.45 9.43 -20.06
C VAL A 58 -8.65 8.26 -20.62
N CYS A 59 -8.59 7.14 -19.90
CA CYS A 59 -7.80 5.97 -20.32
C CYS A 59 -8.57 5.00 -21.24
N ASN A 60 -9.89 5.14 -21.35
CA ASN A 60 -10.77 4.19 -22.05
C ASN A 60 -10.55 2.72 -21.59
N ARG A 61 -10.40 2.53 -20.27
CA ARG A 61 -10.18 1.24 -19.59
C ARG A 61 -11.43 0.85 -18.79
N LYS A 62 -12.42 0.29 -19.49
CA LYS A 62 -13.75 0.02 -18.92
C LYS A 62 -13.74 -1.06 -17.84
N PHE A 63 -12.97 -2.12 -18.03
CA PHE A 63 -12.90 -3.22 -17.07
C PHE A 63 -12.01 -2.84 -15.87
N ALA A 64 -10.92 -2.10 -16.06
CA ALA A 64 -10.15 -1.57 -14.94
C ALA A 64 -10.96 -0.56 -14.11
N ALA A 65 -11.75 0.30 -14.76
CA ALA A 65 -12.68 1.20 -14.07
C ALA A 65 -13.72 0.41 -13.25
N ALA A 66 -14.37 -0.59 -13.86
CA ALA A 66 -15.31 -1.45 -13.16
C ALA A 66 -14.65 -2.19 -11.99
N GLY A 67 -13.46 -2.75 -12.18
CA GLY A 67 -12.70 -3.41 -11.12
C GLY A 67 -12.36 -2.46 -9.97
N THR A 68 -12.02 -1.20 -10.26
CA THR A 68 -11.76 -0.19 -9.22
C THR A 68 -13.03 0.17 -8.43
N VAL A 69 -14.20 0.21 -9.08
CA VAL A 69 -15.49 0.36 -8.38
C VAL A 69 -15.81 -0.87 -7.51
N VAL A 70 -15.60 -2.07 -8.03
CA VAL A 70 -15.78 -3.32 -7.27
C VAL A 70 -14.82 -3.35 -6.06
N MET A 71 -13.59 -2.84 -6.20
CA MET A 71 -12.66 -2.70 -5.07
C MET A 71 -13.22 -1.77 -3.98
N ALA A 72 -13.82 -0.64 -4.35
CA ALA A 72 -14.46 0.25 -3.38
C ALA A 72 -15.60 -0.46 -2.61
N LEU A 73 -16.39 -1.28 -3.30
CA LEU A 73 -17.43 -2.10 -2.67
C LEU A 73 -16.84 -3.20 -1.78
N ALA A 74 -15.74 -3.84 -2.20
CA ALA A 74 -15.00 -4.80 -1.40
C ALA A 74 -14.57 -4.17 -0.07
N LEU A 75 -13.92 -3.01 -0.11
CA LEU A 75 -13.49 -2.30 1.11
C LEU A 75 -14.67 -1.88 1.98
N TRP A 76 -15.72 -1.31 1.40
CA TRP A 76 -16.91 -0.94 2.16
C TRP A 76 -17.50 -2.16 2.89
N SER A 77 -17.63 -3.30 2.20
CA SER A 77 -18.14 -4.53 2.81
C SER A 77 -17.21 -5.10 3.88
N ALA A 78 -15.88 -5.00 3.71
CA ALA A 78 -14.90 -5.46 4.69
C ALA A 78 -15.08 -4.81 6.07
N PHE A 79 -15.51 -3.55 6.12
CA PHE A 79 -15.67 -2.80 7.37
C PHE A 79 -17.13 -2.66 7.85
N TYR A 80 -18.09 -2.48 6.94
CA TYR A 80 -19.47 -2.13 7.32
C TYR A 80 -20.46 -3.28 7.17
N LEU A 81 -20.15 -4.34 6.42
CA LEU A 81 -21.07 -5.46 6.31
C LEU A 81 -20.97 -6.30 7.59
N SER A 82 -22.05 -6.30 8.38
CA SER A 82 -22.17 -7.05 9.63
C SER A 82 -22.91 -8.37 9.42
N SER A 83 -22.43 -9.25 8.53
CA SER A 83 -23.04 -10.58 8.38
C SER A 83 -22.43 -11.55 9.41
N GLN A 84 -23.26 -12.33 10.11
CA GLN A 84 -22.78 -13.36 11.05
C GLN A 84 -22.27 -14.63 10.33
N ALA A 85 -22.57 -14.80 9.04
CA ALA A 85 -22.40 -16.07 8.34
C ALA A 85 -21.07 -16.25 7.58
N ALA A 86 -20.40 -15.18 7.13
CA ALA A 86 -19.03 -15.18 6.58
C ALA A 86 -18.67 -13.78 6.04
N PRO A 87 -18.48 -12.77 6.90
CA PRO A 87 -18.19 -11.40 6.45
C PRO A 87 -16.86 -11.31 5.69
N TRP A 88 -15.89 -12.18 6.01
CA TRP A 88 -14.60 -12.27 5.31
C TRP A 88 -14.75 -12.71 3.83
N ALA A 89 -15.72 -13.58 3.52
CA ALA A 89 -15.84 -14.19 2.21
C ALA A 89 -16.33 -13.17 1.17
N VAL A 90 -17.30 -12.33 1.53
CA VAL A 90 -17.88 -11.34 0.59
C VAL A 90 -16.82 -10.36 0.12
N TRP A 91 -16.12 -9.72 1.05
CA TRP A 91 -15.12 -8.72 0.66
C TRP A 91 -13.93 -9.35 -0.06
N THR A 92 -13.50 -10.55 0.36
CA THR A 92 -12.38 -11.26 -0.27
C THR A 92 -12.71 -11.66 -1.71
N VAL A 93 -13.92 -12.18 -1.96
CA VAL A 93 -14.37 -12.51 -3.31
C VAL A 93 -14.45 -11.26 -4.18
N LEU A 94 -15.06 -10.18 -3.68
CA LEU A 94 -15.13 -8.91 -4.41
C LEU A 94 -13.73 -8.34 -4.69
N PHE A 95 -12.80 -8.45 -3.74
CA PHE A 95 -11.41 -8.04 -3.90
C PHE A 95 -10.75 -8.77 -5.07
N PHE A 96 -10.83 -10.10 -5.14
CA PHE A 96 -10.21 -10.86 -6.23
C PHE A 96 -10.92 -10.66 -7.57
N VAL A 97 -12.24 -10.45 -7.59
CA VAL A 97 -12.97 -10.05 -8.80
C VAL A 97 -12.48 -8.69 -9.29
N ALA A 98 -12.32 -7.71 -8.39
CA ALA A 98 -11.78 -6.40 -8.73
C ALA A 98 -10.38 -6.48 -9.34
N VAL A 99 -9.47 -7.23 -8.70
CA VAL A 99 -8.12 -7.45 -9.21
C VAL A 99 -8.13 -8.15 -10.57
N ALA A 100 -8.97 -9.17 -10.76
CA ALA A 100 -9.07 -9.87 -12.04
C ALA A 100 -9.53 -8.97 -13.18
N LEU A 101 -10.52 -8.10 -12.94
CA LEU A 101 -10.99 -7.11 -13.91
C LEU A 101 -9.90 -6.10 -14.28
N ILE A 102 -9.15 -5.61 -13.28
CA ILE A 102 -8.04 -4.69 -13.48
C ILE A 102 -6.91 -5.38 -14.26
N ALA A 103 -6.51 -6.58 -13.86
CA ALA A 103 -5.47 -7.34 -14.53
C ALA A 103 -5.84 -7.66 -15.98
N TYR A 104 -7.10 -8.05 -16.24
CA TYR A 104 -7.59 -8.32 -17.59
C TYR A 104 -7.45 -7.10 -18.50
N ASP A 105 -7.89 -5.92 -18.06
CA ASP A 105 -7.84 -4.71 -18.89
C ASP A 105 -6.40 -4.19 -19.05
N THR A 106 -5.63 -4.16 -17.97
CA THR A 106 -4.24 -3.66 -17.96
C THR A 106 -3.25 -4.61 -18.65
N ALA A 107 -3.66 -5.85 -18.97
CA ALA A 107 -2.85 -6.81 -19.71
C ALA A 107 -2.38 -6.30 -21.08
N GLN A 108 -3.16 -5.40 -21.70
CA GLN A 108 -2.79 -4.80 -22.99
C GLN A 108 -1.70 -3.72 -22.86
N ASP A 109 -1.55 -3.12 -21.67
CA ASP A 109 -0.50 -2.13 -21.36
C ASP A 109 0.74 -2.76 -20.73
N THR A 110 0.63 -4.03 -20.32
CA THR A 110 1.72 -4.75 -19.67
C THR A 110 2.75 -5.20 -20.72
N ALA A 111 3.90 -4.51 -20.74
CA ALA A 111 4.99 -4.80 -21.67
C ALA A 111 5.60 -6.20 -21.46
N ARG A 112 5.75 -6.64 -20.21
CA ARG A 112 6.37 -7.93 -19.84
C ARG A 112 5.35 -8.90 -19.25
N LYS A 113 4.51 -9.47 -20.10
CA LYS A 113 3.45 -10.42 -19.69
C LYS A 113 3.96 -11.64 -18.91
N SER A 114 5.17 -12.12 -19.22
CA SER A 114 5.79 -13.25 -18.50
C SER A 114 6.11 -12.94 -17.04
N TRP A 115 6.08 -11.67 -16.62
CA TRP A 115 6.36 -11.24 -15.25
C TRP A 115 5.12 -11.30 -14.34
N TRP A 116 4.03 -11.93 -14.80
CA TRP A 116 2.79 -12.11 -14.05
C TRP A 116 2.95 -12.64 -12.60
N PRO A 117 3.98 -13.45 -12.22
CA PRO A 117 4.14 -13.84 -10.82
C PRO A 117 4.39 -12.65 -9.88
N LEU A 118 4.95 -11.54 -10.37
CA LEU A 118 5.10 -10.31 -9.58
C LEU A 118 3.73 -9.69 -9.23
N ALA A 119 2.74 -9.82 -10.12
CA ALA A 119 1.39 -9.38 -9.82
C ALA A 119 0.78 -10.21 -8.70
N LEU A 120 1.03 -11.53 -8.65
CA LEU A 120 0.57 -12.36 -7.53
C LEU A 120 1.18 -11.92 -6.20
N VAL A 121 2.49 -11.69 -6.15
CA VAL A 121 3.17 -11.19 -4.95
C VAL A 121 2.55 -9.86 -4.52
N ARG A 122 2.50 -8.88 -5.43
CA ARG A 122 1.96 -7.55 -5.17
C ARG A 122 0.52 -7.60 -4.63
N VAL A 123 -0.33 -8.40 -5.28
CA VAL A 123 -1.74 -8.56 -4.90
C VAL A 123 -1.90 -9.27 -3.56
N PHE A 124 -1.14 -10.33 -3.32
CA PHE A 124 -1.24 -11.10 -2.08
C PHE A 124 -0.84 -10.27 -0.86
N PHE A 125 0.30 -9.58 -0.91
CA PHE A 125 0.72 -8.70 0.19
C PHE A 125 -0.20 -7.49 0.32
N GLY A 126 -0.72 -6.96 -0.80
CA GLY A 126 -1.76 -5.92 -0.78
C GLY A 126 -3.04 -6.37 -0.07
N TRP A 127 -3.53 -7.57 -0.38
CA TRP A 127 -4.67 -8.20 0.30
C TRP A 127 -4.39 -8.41 1.78
N ALA A 128 -3.23 -8.95 2.13
CA ALA A 128 -2.89 -9.28 3.51
C ALA A 128 -2.78 -8.03 4.40
N TRP A 129 -2.31 -6.90 3.86
CA TRP A 129 -2.35 -5.62 4.57
C TRP A 129 -3.78 -5.13 4.84
N ILE A 130 -4.69 -5.26 3.87
CA ILE A 130 -6.11 -4.91 4.04
C ILE A 130 -6.78 -5.84 5.06
N ASP A 131 -6.48 -7.14 4.98
CA ASP A 131 -6.96 -8.16 5.92
C ASP A 131 -6.51 -7.85 7.34
N ASN A 132 -5.24 -7.47 7.54
CA ASN A 132 -4.71 -7.09 8.85
C ASN A 132 -5.40 -5.83 9.40
N ALA A 133 -5.62 -4.81 8.57
CA ALA A 133 -6.36 -3.61 8.96
C ALA A 133 -7.80 -3.95 9.40
N GLN A 134 -8.45 -4.87 8.69
CA GLN A 134 -9.79 -5.34 9.03
C GLN A 134 -9.78 -6.18 10.31
N ASP A 135 -8.77 -7.00 10.54
CA ASP A 135 -8.61 -7.79 11.77
C ASP A 135 -8.45 -6.87 12.98
N HIS A 136 -7.60 -5.84 12.89
CA HIS A 136 -7.43 -4.83 13.94
C HIS A 136 -8.75 -4.13 14.32
N PHE A 137 -9.61 -3.88 13.33
CA PHE A 137 -10.93 -3.30 13.55
C PHE A 137 -11.93 -4.28 14.16
N ARG A 138 -12.01 -5.53 13.66
CA ARG A 138 -13.09 -6.46 14.04
C ARG A 138 -12.76 -7.41 15.18
N VAL A 139 -11.52 -7.87 15.27
CA VAL A 139 -11.10 -8.96 16.16
C VAL A 139 -10.05 -8.49 17.15
N GLY A 140 -9.07 -7.71 16.68
CA GLY A 140 -7.96 -7.21 17.49
C GLY A 140 -8.36 -6.20 18.57
N ASN A 141 -9.60 -5.67 18.53
CA ASN A 141 -10.10 -4.67 19.48
C ASN A 141 -9.17 -3.44 19.60
N TRP A 142 -8.51 -3.04 18.51
CA TRP A 142 -7.57 -1.90 18.53
C TRP A 142 -8.27 -0.55 18.73
N PHE A 143 -9.57 -0.48 18.44
CA PHE A 143 -10.37 0.75 18.43
C PHE A 143 -11.25 0.88 19.68
N VAL A 144 -11.08 0.02 20.68
CA VAL A 144 -11.91 0.00 21.89
C VAL A 144 -11.29 0.89 22.97
N GLY A 145 -12.07 1.84 23.50
CA GLY A 145 -11.61 2.76 24.55
C GLY A 145 -10.41 3.58 24.08
N ASP A 146 -9.37 3.70 24.91
CA ASP A 146 -8.17 4.48 24.62
C ASP A 146 -7.12 3.67 23.81
N GLY A 147 -7.54 3.03 22.71
CA GLY A 147 -6.69 2.26 21.81
C GLY A 147 -6.56 0.75 22.11
N GLY A 148 -7.35 0.22 23.03
CA GLY A 148 -7.57 -1.23 23.27
C GLY A 148 -6.35 -2.14 23.09
N GLY A 149 -6.45 -3.11 22.17
CA GLY A 149 -5.37 -4.07 21.88
C GLY A 149 -4.09 -3.43 21.34
N PHE A 150 -4.19 -2.29 20.65
CA PHE A 150 -3.02 -1.55 20.18
C PHE A 150 -2.25 -0.94 21.35
N ALA A 151 -2.94 -0.32 22.30
CA ALA A 151 -2.33 0.25 23.51
C ALA A 151 -1.57 -0.81 24.33
N GLN A 152 -2.14 -2.02 24.45
CA GLN A 152 -1.48 -3.16 25.08
C GLN A 152 -0.21 -3.57 24.34
N THR A 153 -0.29 -3.66 23.01
CA THR A 153 0.86 -4.03 22.16
C THR A 153 1.98 -2.99 22.25
N ALA A 154 1.64 -1.71 22.14
CA ALA A 154 2.60 -0.61 22.22
C ALA A 154 3.26 -0.53 23.62
N SER A 155 2.47 -0.69 24.69
CA SER A 155 2.98 -0.68 26.07
C SER A 155 3.90 -1.88 26.34
N GLY A 156 3.53 -3.06 25.85
CA GLY A 156 4.38 -4.26 25.95
C GLY A 156 5.71 -4.08 25.22
N ALA A 157 5.69 -3.52 24.01
CA ALA A 157 6.90 -3.22 23.25
C ALA A 157 7.74 -2.10 23.88
N ALA A 158 7.12 -1.12 24.53
CA ALA A 158 7.80 -0.06 25.26
C ALA A 158 8.50 -0.58 26.54
N GLY A 159 7.93 -1.62 27.18
CA GLY A 159 8.41 -2.18 28.44
C GLY A 159 9.33 -3.40 28.33
N ARG A 160 9.42 -4.04 27.14
CA ARG A 160 10.25 -5.23 26.95
C ARG A 160 11.75 -4.95 27.11
N PRO A 161 12.57 -5.95 27.51
CA PRO A 161 14.02 -5.83 27.47
C PRO A 161 14.54 -5.51 26.06
N ALA A 162 15.58 -4.67 25.97
CA ALA A 162 16.28 -4.40 24.72
C ALA A 162 17.10 -5.63 24.31
N THR A 163 16.92 -6.07 23.07
CA THR A 163 17.62 -7.21 22.44
C THR A 163 18.40 -6.80 21.20
N TYR A 164 18.17 -5.57 20.72
CA TYR A 164 18.77 -5.01 19.52
C TYR A 164 19.14 -3.53 19.71
N PHE A 165 20.15 -3.04 18.98
CA PHE A 165 20.72 -1.71 19.23
C PHE A 165 19.75 -0.55 18.95
N LEU A 166 18.76 -0.74 18.08
CA LEU A 166 17.71 0.27 17.82
C LEU A 166 16.56 0.20 18.83
N ASP A 167 16.48 -0.84 19.67
CA ASP A 167 15.38 -1.00 20.63
C ASP A 167 15.25 0.20 21.57
N PRO A 168 16.33 0.74 22.19
CA PRO A 168 16.18 1.88 23.11
C PRO A 168 15.60 3.12 22.42
N LEU A 169 15.99 3.39 21.17
CA LEU A 169 15.48 4.53 20.41
C LEU A 169 14.00 4.33 20.05
N TYR A 170 13.64 3.14 19.57
CA TYR A 170 12.26 2.81 19.24
C TYR A 170 11.36 2.81 20.48
N GLN A 171 11.83 2.28 21.61
CA GLN A 171 11.12 2.31 22.89
C GLN A 171 10.94 3.75 23.40
N GLY A 172 11.93 4.63 23.19
CA GLY A 172 11.80 6.05 23.48
C GLY A 172 10.67 6.70 22.67
N PHE A 173 10.60 6.40 21.37
CA PHE A 173 9.49 6.82 20.50
C PHE A 173 8.14 6.29 20.98
N LEU A 174 8.05 4.99 21.32
CA LEU A 174 6.82 4.40 21.84
C LEU A 174 6.35 5.12 23.10
N ARG A 175 7.22 5.31 24.09
CA ARG A 175 6.90 5.96 25.36
C ARG A 175 6.54 7.44 25.21
N GLY A 176 7.21 8.13 24.29
CA GLY A 176 7.08 9.58 24.14
C GLY A 176 5.95 10.02 23.20
N ALA A 177 5.64 9.23 22.17
CA ALA A 177 4.70 9.62 21.13
C ALA A 177 3.52 8.66 20.98
N VAL A 178 3.75 7.34 21.07
CA VAL A 178 2.73 6.33 20.74
C VAL A 178 1.84 6.00 21.93
N THR A 179 2.41 5.52 23.04
CA THR A 179 1.64 5.11 24.21
C THR A 179 0.80 6.24 24.82
N PRO A 180 1.22 7.52 24.84
CA PRO A 180 0.36 8.60 25.32
C PRO A 180 -0.86 8.88 24.44
N ASN A 181 -0.81 8.50 23.17
CA ASN A 181 -1.85 8.78 22.17
C ASN A 181 -2.28 7.47 21.47
N ALA A 182 -2.37 6.38 22.22
CA ALA A 182 -2.49 5.04 21.64
C ALA A 182 -3.72 4.87 20.76
N ASP A 183 -4.85 5.51 21.08
CA ASP A 183 -6.05 5.48 20.24
C ASP A 183 -5.81 6.10 18.85
N ALA A 184 -5.30 7.34 18.79
CA ALA A 184 -5.00 7.98 17.51
C ALA A 184 -4.00 7.16 16.68
N TRP A 185 -2.98 6.59 17.32
CA TRP A 185 -2.01 5.73 16.65
C TRP A 185 -2.59 4.40 16.17
N ALA A 186 -3.55 3.82 16.89
CA ALA A 186 -4.27 2.64 16.42
C ALA A 186 -4.98 2.93 15.09
N GLY A 187 -5.67 4.09 15.03
CA GLY A 187 -6.32 4.57 13.81
C GLY A 187 -5.35 4.81 12.66
N VAL A 188 -4.27 5.55 12.90
CA VAL A 188 -3.24 5.84 11.87
C VAL A 188 -2.58 4.57 11.36
N THR A 189 -2.24 3.64 12.26
CA THR A 189 -1.57 2.39 11.91
C THR A 189 -2.45 1.52 11.01
N ALA A 190 -3.69 1.23 11.43
CA ALA A 190 -4.62 0.44 10.63
C ALA A 190 -5.01 1.11 9.30
N CYS A 191 -5.15 2.45 9.29
CA CYS A 191 -5.40 3.21 8.06
C CYS A 191 -4.22 3.16 7.09
N GLY A 192 -2.98 3.15 7.61
CA GLY A 192 -1.78 2.96 6.83
C GLY A 192 -1.80 1.62 6.11
N GLU A 193 -2.02 0.53 6.85
CA GLU A 193 -2.12 -0.81 6.27
C GLU A 193 -3.19 -0.91 5.18
N LEU A 194 -4.39 -0.38 5.46
CA LEU A 194 -5.49 -0.36 4.50
C LEU A 194 -5.09 0.39 3.21
N ALA A 195 -4.48 1.56 3.33
CA ALA A 195 -4.11 2.39 2.20
C ALA A 195 -2.96 1.78 1.39
N PHE A 196 -1.91 1.32 2.05
CA PHE A 196 -0.73 0.76 1.39
C PHE A 196 -1.11 -0.56 0.72
N GLY A 197 -1.91 -1.39 1.42
CA GLY A 197 -2.45 -2.63 0.89
C GLY A 197 -3.30 -2.43 -0.36
N LEU A 198 -4.18 -1.43 -0.34
CA LEU A 198 -4.99 -1.06 -1.51
C LEU A 198 -4.14 -0.63 -2.70
N MET A 199 -3.18 0.28 -2.47
CA MET A 199 -2.29 0.77 -3.53
C MET A 199 -1.49 -0.38 -4.15
N LEU A 200 -0.97 -1.30 -3.33
CA LEU A 200 -0.31 -2.52 -3.81
C LEU A 200 -1.27 -3.42 -4.60
N ALA A 201 -2.46 -3.72 -4.06
CA ALA A 201 -3.42 -4.61 -4.72
C ALA A 201 -3.79 -4.12 -6.13
N LEU A 202 -4.13 -2.84 -6.25
CA LEU A 202 -4.46 -2.21 -7.53
C LEU A 202 -3.26 -2.07 -8.47
N GLY A 203 -2.04 -2.11 -7.93
CA GLY A 203 -0.83 -1.68 -8.64
C GLY A 203 -0.90 -0.20 -8.99
N PHE A 204 -1.31 0.63 -8.03
CA PHE A 204 -1.51 2.07 -8.15
C PHE A 204 -0.49 2.82 -7.30
N LEU A 205 0.37 3.61 -7.94
CA LEU A 205 1.52 4.30 -7.34
C LEU A 205 2.38 3.33 -6.52
N THR A 206 2.61 2.15 -7.11
CA THR A 206 3.18 0.97 -6.44
C THR A 206 4.51 1.25 -5.74
N PRO A 207 5.45 2.04 -6.30
CA PRO A 207 6.70 2.35 -5.60
C PRO A 207 6.50 3.16 -4.32
N VAL A 208 5.53 4.08 -4.29
CA VAL A 208 5.18 4.83 -3.08
C VAL A 208 4.59 3.88 -2.04
N ALA A 209 3.65 3.03 -2.45
CA ALA A 209 3.04 2.03 -1.59
C ALA A 209 4.09 1.08 -0.98
N ALA A 210 5.04 0.60 -1.79
CA ALA A 210 6.10 -0.27 -1.33
C ALA A 210 7.02 0.41 -0.31
N TRP A 211 7.38 1.68 -0.48
CA TRP A 211 8.13 2.43 0.53
C TRP A 211 7.36 2.56 1.85
N LEU A 212 6.06 2.83 1.78
CA LEU A 212 5.20 2.94 2.95
C LEU A 212 5.03 1.59 3.66
N SER A 213 4.88 0.50 2.91
CA SER A 213 4.82 -0.85 3.48
C SER A 213 6.16 -1.29 4.09
N LEU A 214 7.30 -0.96 3.47
CA LEU A 214 8.62 -1.18 4.05
C LEU A 214 8.78 -0.47 5.40
N TRP A 215 8.29 0.77 5.49
CA TRP A 215 8.26 1.52 6.74
C TRP A 215 7.35 0.84 7.78
N GLN A 216 6.15 0.41 7.38
CA GLN A 216 5.20 -0.27 8.26
C GLN A 216 5.76 -1.59 8.79
N SER A 217 6.30 -2.45 7.93
CA SER A 217 6.97 -3.69 8.33
C SER A 217 8.14 -3.41 9.28
N SER A 218 8.92 -2.35 9.03
CA SER A 218 10.00 -1.96 9.93
C SER A 218 9.50 -1.60 11.33
N ASN A 219 8.37 -0.89 11.44
CA ASN A 219 7.74 -0.59 12.72
C ASN A 219 7.31 -1.87 13.44
N TYR A 220 6.71 -2.84 12.75
CA TYR A 220 6.31 -4.10 13.36
C TYR A 220 7.48 -4.99 13.77
N ILE A 221 8.54 -5.03 12.97
CA ILE A 221 9.78 -5.72 13.34
C ILE A 221 10.37 -5.11 14.62
N LEU A 222 10.41 -3.78 14.73
CA LEU A 222 10.92 -3.11 15.93
C LEU A 222 9.97 -3.26 17.13
N MET A 223 8.66 -3.26 16.91
CA MET A 223 7.66 -3.46 17.95
C MET A 223 7.77 -4.85 18.58
N LYS A 224 7.88 -5.90 17.74
CA LYS A 224 8.04 -7.30 18.18
C LYS A 224 9.47 -7.65 18.58
N GLY A 225 10.45 -6.84 18.17
CA GLY A 225 11.88 -7.03 18.40
C GLY A 225 12.59 -7.63 17.17
N PHE A 226 13.68 -7.00 16.74
CA PHE A 226 14.38 -7.38 15.50
C PHE A 226 14.84 -8.84 15.48
N LEU A 227 15.36 -9.34 16.61
CA LEU A 227 15.81 -10.72 16.75
C LEU A 227 14.68 -11.71 17.09
N SER A 228 13.46 -11.21 17.36
CA SER A 228 12.33 -12.05 17.71
C SER A 228 11.91 -12.94 16.54
N HIS A 229 11.65 -14.21 16.84
CA HIS A 229 11.02 -15.12 15.89
C HIS A 229 9.59 -14.67 15.56
N GLY A 230 8.88 -14.05 16.51
CA GLY A 230 7.52 -13.53 16.28
C GLY A 230 7.43 -12.44 15.20
N ALA A 231 8.56 -11.84 14.81
CA ALA A 231 8.64 -10.86 13.74
C ALA A 231 8.89 -11.48 12.34
N TYR A 232 8.81 -12.81 12.19
CA TYR A 232 9.14 -13.47 10.92
C TYR A 232 8.23 -13.03 9.77
N THR A 233 6.92 -12.93 9.99
CA THR A 233 5.96 -12.51 8.97
C THR A 233 6.29 -11.09 8.50
N ASP A 234 6.60 -10.18 9.41
CA ASP A 234 6.92 -8.79 9.07
C ASP A 234 8.22 -8.68 8.26
N LYS A 235 9.21 -9.54 8.53
CA LYS A 235 10.44 -9.65 7.73
C LYS A 235 10.16 -10.17 6.32
N VAL A 236 9.24 -11.12 6.18
CA VAL A 236 8.82 -11.62 4.87
C VAL A 236 8.09 -10.54 4.08
N PHE A 237 7.18 -9.79 4.71
CA PHE A 237 6.51 -8.63 4.11
C PHE A 237 7.53 -7.58 3.66
N PHE A 238 8.50 -7.24 4.52
CA PHE A 238 9.56 -6.31 4.17
C PHE A 238 10.33 -6.74 2.90
N ILE A 239 10.74 -8.01 2.81
CA ILE A 239 11.48 -8.50 1.63
C ILE A 239 10.59 -8.56 0.38
N ALA A 240 9.31 -8.91 0.52
CA ALA A 240 8.37 -8.91 -0.59
C ALA A 240 8.11 -7.50 -1.12
N ASP A 241 7.88 -6.53 -0.24
CA ASP A 241 7.68 -5.12 -0.61
C ASP A 241 8.95 -4.50 -1.19
N LEU A 242 10.13 -4.91 -0.71
CA LEU A 242 11.42 -4.56 -1.32
C LEU A 242 11.50 -5.11 -2.75
N ALA A 243 11.09 -6.36 -2.99
CA ALA A 243 11.07 -6.94 -4.32
C ALA A 243 10.05 -6.23 -5.24
N VAL A 244 8.86 -5.89 -4.73
CA VAL A 244 7.85 -5.11 -5.46
C VAL A 244 8.41 -3.75 -5.87
N MET A 245 9.06 -3.04 -4.95
CA MET A 245 9.72 -1.76 -5.21
C MET A 245 10.79 -1.89 -6.30
N LEU A 246 11.68 -2.87 -6.17
CA LEU A 246 12.83 -3.02 -7.06
C LEU A 246 12.47 -3.54 -8.46
N THR A 247 11.31 -4.18 -8.65
CA THR A 247 10.94 -4.83 -9.91
C THR A 247 9.98 -4.03 -10.79
N GLY A 248 9.37 -2.96 -10.27
CA GLY A 248 8.35 -2.22 -10.99
C GLY A 248 7.05 -3.03 -11.14
N ALA A 249 6.69 -3.81 -10.11
CA ALA A 249 5.55 -4.73 -10.16
C ALA A 249 4.19 -4.04 -10.42
N GLY A 250 4.08 -2.72 -10.25
CA GLY A 250 2.90 -1.94 -10.66
C GLY A 250 2.64 -1.92 -12.16
N LEU A 251 3.71 -1.99 -12.96
CA LEU A 251 3.64 -1.99 -14.44
C LEU A 251 3.24 -3.35 -15.02
N VAL A 252 3.03 -4.34 -14.16
CA VAL A 252 2.69 -5.72 -14.53
C VAL A 252 1.29 -6.02 -14.02
N TYR A 253 0.30 -5.97 -14.93
CA TYR A 253 -1.12 -6.18 -14.62
C TYR A 253 -1.63 -5.30 -13.46
N GLY A 254 -1.16 -4.06 -13.38
CA GLY A 254 -1.57 -3.06 -12.39
C GLY A 254 -1.96 -1.74 -13.06
N LEU A 255 -2.61 -0.86 -12.30
CA LEU A 255 -3.07 0.44 -12.80
C LEU A 255 -1.93 1.34 -13.27
N ASP A 256 -0.73 1.24 -12.70
CA ASP A 256 0.44 2.00 -13.14
C ASP A 256 0.77 1.72 -14.62
N ALA A 257 0.53 0.50 -15.10
CA ALA A 257 0.75 0.12 -16.49
C ALA A 257 -0.11 0.95 -17.46
N SER A 258 -1.38 1.20 -17.12
CA SER A 258 -2.26 2.04 -17.93
C SER A 258 -2.01 3.52 -17.67
N LEU A 259 -1.91 3.93 -16.41
CA LEU A 259 -1.86 5.34 -16.03
C LEU A 259 -0.60 6.05 -16.50
N GLN A 260 0.55 5.36 -16.59
CA GLN A 260 1.82 5.96 -17.02
C GLN A 260 1.74 6.69 -18.37
N HIS A 261 0.80 6.29 -19.24
CA HIS A 261 0.59 6.85 -20.58
C HIS A 261 -0.33 8.07 -20.58
N HIS A 262 -1.11 8.27 -19.51
CA HIS A 262 -2.12 9.32 -19.43
C HIS A 262 -1.79 10.40 -18.39
N VAL A 263 -0.82 10.15 -17.52
CA VAL A 263 -0.39 11.14 -16.52
C VAL A 263 0.79 11.98 -17.03
N PRO A 264 0.94 13.24 -16.56
CA PRO A 264 2.11 14.05 -16.87
C PRO A 264 3.43 13.38 -16.45
N ALA A 265 4.53 13.72 -17.12
CA ALA A 265 5.86 13.14 -16.85
C ALA A 265 6.31 13.32 -15.40
N TRP A 266 6.05 14.49 -14.81
CA TRP A 266 6.38 14.75 -13.41
C TRP A 266 5.63 13.80 -12.46
N PHE A 267 4.36 13.50 -12.75
CA PHE A 267 3.57 12.61 -11.91
C PHE A 267 4.09 11.17 -12.01
N ALA A 268 4.33 10.68 -13.23
CA ALA A 268 4.92 9.37 -13.46
C ALA A 268 6.29 9.22 -12.76
N LYS A 269 7.13 10.25 -12.78
CA LYS A 269 8.41 10.25 -12.08
C LYS A 269 8.26 10.18 -10.57
N TRP A 270 7.47 11.08 -9.99
CA TRP A 270 7.36 11.23 -8.54
C TRP A 270 6.57 10.11 -7.87
N PHE A 271 5.52 9.59 -8.51
CA PHE A 271 4.63 8.62 -7.88
C PHE A 271 4.79 7.19 -8.43
N MET A 272 5.19 7.03 -9.69
CA MET A 272 5.38 5.71 -10.33
C MET A 272 6.85 5.34 -10.52
N GLY A 273 7.79 6.23 -10.16
CA GLY A 273 9.22 5.97 -10.26
C GLY A 273 9.73 5.81 -11.70
N LEU A 274 9.02 6.34 -12.70
CA LEU A 274 9.39 6.22 -14.11
C LEU A 274 10.37 7.33 -14.50
N VAL A 275 11.47 6.97 -15.19
CA VAL A 275 12.47 7.93 -15.69
C VAL A 275 12.26 8.16 -17.19
N ASP A 276 12.53 9.38 -17.68
CA ASP A 276 12.23 9.80 -19.07
C ASP A 276 12.75 8.84 -20.17
N VAL A 277 13.87 8.15 -19.93
CA VAL A 277 14.45 7.17 -20.87
C VAL A 277 13.52 5.94 -21.07
N GLU A 278 12.80 5.52 -20.03
CA GLU A 278 11.88 4.38 -20.10
C GLU A 278 10.61 4.74 -20.89
N ARG A 279 10.18 6.01 -20.87
CA ARG A 279 9.10 6.51 -21.73
C ARG A 279 9.47 6.49 -23.21
N VAL A 280 10.65 7.03 -23.54
CA VAL A 280 11.14 7.06 -24.93
C VAL A 280 11.29 5.65 -25.48
N GLY A 281 11.79 4.70 -24.68
CA GLY A 281 11.87 3.28 -25.07
C GLY A 281 10.51 2.62 -25.29
N ALA A 282 9.53 2.88 -24.43
CA ALA A 282 8.15 2.38 -24.57
C ALA A 282 7.43 2.97 -25.80
N GLU A 283 7.66 4.25 -26.08
CA GLU A 283 7.09 4.95 -27.23
C GLU A 283 7.74 4.50 -28.54
N ALA A 284 9.06 4.31 -28.57
CA ALA A 284 9.81 3.82 -29.73
C ALA A 284 9.44 2.36 -30.09
N SER A 285 9.31 1.50 -29.08
CA SER A 285 8.88 0.10 -29.27
C SER A 285 7.42 -0.01 -29.75
N ARG A 286 6.54 0.89 -29.30
CA ARG A 286 5.16 1.02 -29.82
C ARG A 286 5.10 1.52 -31.26
N LEU A 287 6.01 2.39 -31.65
CA LEU A 287 6.12 2.93 -33.02
C LEU A 287 6.86 1.99 -33.99
N GLY A 288 7.27 0.79 -33.56
CA GLY A 288 7.99 -0.18 -34.38
C GLY A 288 9.36 0.33 -34.87
N ARG A 289 9.89 1.39 -34.25
CA ARG A 289 11.17 2.01 -34.62
C ARG A 289 12.17 1.74 -33.53
N ILE A 290 12.96 0.70 -33.76
CA ILE A 290 14.43 0.62 -33.67
C ILE A 290 14.75 -0.88 -33.63
N SER A 291 15.09 -1.44 -34.78
CA SER A 291 16.04 -2.55 -34.82
C SER A 291 17.41 -2.00 -34.40
N PRO A 292 18.13 -2.61 -33.46
CA PRO A 292 19.53 -2.26 -33.26
C PRO A 292 20.28 -2.63 -34.55
N GLN A 293 20.82 -1.64 -35.24
CA GLN A 293 21.88 -1.89 -36.21
C GLN A 293 23.11 -2.40 -35.43
N PRO A 294 23.68 -3.55 -35.79
CA PRO A 294 24.90 -4.04 -35.16
C PRO A 294 26.10 -3.27 -35.73
N THR A 295 26.85 -2.62 -34.85
CA THR A 295 28.30 -2.35 -35.04
C THR A 295 28.99 -2.51 -33.70
#